data_AF-A0AAW0IGK8-F1
#
_entry.id   AF-A0AAW0IGK8-F1
#
_cell.length_a   1.000
_cell.length_b   1.000
_cell.length_c   1.000
_cell.angle_alpha   90.00
_cell.angle_beta   90.00
_cell.angle_gamma   90.00
#
_symmetry.space_group_name_H-M   'P 1'
#
loop_
_entity.id
_entity.type
_entity.pdbx_description
1 polymer ?
#
loop_
_entity_poly.entity_id
_entity_poly.type
_entity_poly.pdbx_seq_one_letter_code
_entity_poly.pdbx_strand_id
1 'polypeptide(L)'
;MAKSKNHTTHNQSRKRHRNGIKKPRSQRYESLKGVDPKFPRNMRFAKKHNKKGLKKMQANNAKALSARAEAIKALVKPKVVKSKVPKGPTRKLIRLTLIAHPKLGKQIRSYMARGRRLQKTKPKVQAKAEASAAAQAPNGAQAPVKAP
;
A
#
# COMPACT_ATOMS: atom_id res chain seq x y z
N MET A 1 -61.89 45.04 8.95
CA MET A 1 -60.51 44.86 8.43
C MET A 1 -60.05 43.43 8.70
N ALA A 2 -59.60 42.71 7.68
CA ALA A 2 -59.02 41.38 7.87
C ALA A 2 -57.59 41.50 8.40
N LYS A 3 -57.26 40.77 9.47
CA LYS A 3 -55.90 40.75 10.04
C LYS A 3 -55.01 39.81 9.22
N SER A 4 -53.76 40.20 8.98
CA SER A 4 -52.72 39.38 8.36
C SER A 4 -51.59 39.07 9.36
N LYS A 5 -50.68 38.15 9.00
CA LYS A 5 -49.54 37.77 9.84
C LYS A 5 -48.42 38.80 9.68
N ASN A 6 -47.90 39.30 10.80
CA ASN A 6 -46.90 40.37 10.81
C ASN A 6 -45.45 39.91 10.52
N HIS A 7 -45.03 38.72 10.96
CA HIS A 7 -43.66 38.23 10.77
C HIS A 7 -43.54 36.70 10.79
N THR A 8 -42.61 36.12 10.02
CA THR A 8 -42.28 34.68 10.10
C THR A 8 -40.88 34.30 9.57
N THR A 9 -40.21 33.38 10.27
CA THR A 9 -38.92 32.78 9.88
C THR A 9 -39.06 31.33 9.39
N HIS A 10 -40.30 30.82 9.24
CA HIS A 10 -40.64 29.39 9.09
C HIS A 10 -39.95 28.67 7.91
N ASN A 11 -39.71 29.34 6.79
CA ASN A 11 -39.04 28.74 5.62
C ASN A 11 -37.62 29.28 5.36
N GLN A 12 -37.12 30.16 6.22
CA GLN A 12 -35.84 30.84 5.97
C GLN A 12 -34.67 29.87 6.10
N SER A 13 -34.69 29.00 7.12
CA SER A 13 -33.64 28.00 7.32
C SER A 13 -33.55 27.02 6.16
N ARG A 14 -34.70 26.48 5.70
CA ARG A 14 -34.76 25.54 4.57
C ARG A 14 -34.17 26.16 3.30
N LYS A 15 -34.49 27.43 3.00
CA LYS A 15 -33.92 28.14 1.84
C LYS A 15 -32.40 28.32 1.94
N ARG A 16 -31.87 28.72 3.11
CA ARG A 16 -30.42 28.89 3.32
C ARG A 16 -29.65 27.58 3.17
N HIS A 17 -30.25 26.46 3.59
CA HIS A 17 -29.61 25.15 3.55
C HIS A 17 -29.78 24.39 2.22
N ARG A 18 -30.69 24.81 1.33
CA ARG A 18 -30.88 24.18 0.01
C ARG A 18 -29.56 24.10 -0.79
N ASN A 19 -28.72 25.12 -0.70
CA ASN A 19 -27.38 25.17 -1.34
C ASN A 19 -26.23 24.96 -0.33
N GLY A 20 -26.58 24.78 0.95
CA GLY A 20 -25.66 24.74 2.08
C GLY A 20 -25.09 26.11 2.45
N ILE A 21 -24.97 26.38 3.75
CA ILE A 21 -24.30 27.58 4.25
C ILE A 21 -22.78 27.34 4.19
N LYS A 22 -22.13 27.88 3.16
CA LYS A 22 -20.68 27.70 2.97
C LYS A 22 -19.90 28.66 3.87
N LYS A 23 -18.86 28.14 4.52
CA LYS A 23 -17.87 28.96 5.23
C LYS A 23 -17.05 29.77 4.23
N PRO A 24 -16.53 30.95 4.60
CA PRO A 24 -15.61 31.68 3.75
C PRO A 24 -14.37 30.82 3.45
N ARG A 25 -13.81 30.97 2.25
CA ARG A 25 -12.63 30.21 1.83
C ARG A 25 -11.40 30.73 2.60
N SER A 26 -10.78 29.86 3.40
CA SER A 26 -9.47 30.15 3.97
C SER A 26 -8.38 30.03 2.89
N GLN A 27 -7.47 30.99 2.87
CA GLN A 27 -6.33 31.04 1.94
C GLN A 27 -5.03 31.06 2.73
N ARG A 28 -3.98 30.40 2.23
CA ARG A 28 -2.67 30.32 2.92
C ARG A 28 -2.07 31.70 3.21
N TYR A 29 -2.21 32.63 2.27
CA TYR A 29 -1.71 34.00 2.39
C TYR A 29 -2.86 34.98 2.22
N GLU A 30 -3.21 35.68 3.29
CA GLU A 30 -4.25 36.71 3.30
C GLU A 30 -3.69 38.09 2.92
N SER A 31 -4.58 39.04 2.65
CA SER A 31 -4.19 40.42 2.33
C SER A 31 -3.73 41.18 3.57
N LEU A 32 -2.75 42.07 3.43
CA LEU A 32 -2.30 42.97 4.52
C LEU A 32 -3.11 44.27 4.59
N LYS A 33 -4.36 44.28 4.10
CA LYS A 33 -5.24 45.45 4.15
C LYS A 33 -5.69 45.68 5.60
N GLY A 34 -5.59 46.92 6.08
CA GLY A 34 -5.94 47.28 7.47
C GLY A 34 -4.81 47.15 8.48
N VAL A 35 -3.60 46.75 8.06
CA VAL A 35 -2.40 46.77 8.90
C VAL A 35 -1.87 48.22 9.01
N ASP A 36 -1.35 48.59 10.19
CA ASP A 36 -0.75 49.92 10.46
C ASP A 36 0.19 50.35 9.31
N PRO A 37 -0.04 51.50 8.65
CA PRO A 37 0.74 51.94 7.49
C PRO A 37 2.26 52.00 7.68
N LYS A 38 2.76 52.21 8.90
CA LYS A 38 4.22 52.23 9.16
C LYS A 38 4.87 50.87 8.90
N PHE A 39 4.18 49.79 9.25
CA PHE A 39 4.68 48.42 9.10
C PHE A 39 4.88 47.96 7.64
N PRO A 40 3.89 48.00 6.73
CA PRO A 40 4.06 47.57 5.35
C PRO A 40 5.00 48.50 4.59
N ARG A 41 5.17 49.77 5.00
CA ARG A 41 6.21 50.65 4.43
C ARG A 41 7.60 50.06 4.66
N ASN A 42 7.95 49.74 5.91
CA ASN A 42 9.24 49.11 6.21
C ASN A 42 9.38 47.72 5.55
N MET A 43 8.35 46.87 5.65
CA MET A 43 8.37 45.55 5.03
C MET A 43 8.57 45.61 3.51
N ARG A 44 7.99 46.61 2.82
CA ARG A 44 8.22 46.85 1.38
C ARG A 44 9.68 47.22 1.11
N PHE A 45 10.29 48.08 1.93
CA PHE A 45 11.72 48.41 1.81
C PHE A 45 12.62 47.20 2.02
N ALA A 46 12.36 46.38 3.05
CA ALA A 46 13.11 45.14 3.29
C ALA A 46 13.02 44.19 2.09
N LYS A 47 11.80 43.95 1.58
CA LYS A 47 11.56 43.11 0.39
C LYS A 47 12.24 43.68 -0.86
N LYS A 48 12.26 45.01 -1.03
CA LYS A 48 12.92 45.71 -2.15
C LYS A 48 14.43 45.43 -2.19
N HIS A 49 15.09 45.36 -1.03
CA HIS A 49 16.55 45.25 -0.94
C HIS A 49 17.09 43.82 -0.73
N ASN A 50 16.22 42.80 -0.64
CA ASN A 50 16.64 41.39 -0.48
C ASN A 50 17.62 40.88 -1.56
N LYS A 51 17.58 41.45 -2.77
CA LYS A 51 18.50 41.06 -3.86
C LYS A 51 19.98 41.32 -3.51
N LYS A 52 20.28 42.30 -2.66
CA LYS A 52 21.67 42.65 -2.27
C LYS A 52 22.39 41.52 -1.53
N GLY A 53 21.67 40.70 -0.76
CA GLY A 53 22.23 39.62 0.05
C GLY A 53 22.31 38.26 -0.65
N LEU A 54 21.86 38.14 -1.90
CA LEU A 54 21.59 36.86 -2.54
C LEU A 54 22.84 35.98 -2.69
N LYS A 55 23.99 36.56 -3.08
CA LYS A 55 25.26 35.82 -3.23
C LYS A 55 25.74 35.21 -1.91
N LYS A 56 25.63 35.98 -0.82
CA LYS A 56 26.01 35.51 0.53
C LYS A 56 25.12 34.36 0.99
N MET A 57 23.80 34.47 0.75
CA MET A 57 22.82 33.43 1.06
C MET A 57 23.09 32.16 0.25
N GLN A 58 23.35 32.27 -1.05
CA GLN A 58 23.62 31.12 -1.91
C GLN A 58 24.87 30.37 -1.46
N ALA A 59 25.96 31.09 -1.17
CA ALA A 59 27.19 30.49 -0.67
C ALA A 59 26.98 29.78 0.68
N ASN A 60 26.22 30.38 1.60
CA ASN A 60 25.90 29.75 2.89
C ASN A 60 25.05 28.48 2.71
N ASN A 61 24.03 28.55 1.85
CA ASN A 61 23.17 27.40 1.57
C ASN A 61 23.95 26.26 0.91
N ALA A 62 24.85 26.56 -0.03
CA ALA A 62 25.72 25.56 -0.65
C ALA A 62 26.61 24.86 0.40
N LYS A 63 27.21 25.62 1.32
CA LYS A 63 28.00 25.08 2.43
C LYS A 63 27.15 24.19 3.35
N ALA A 64 25.91 24.59 3.64
CA ALA A 64 25.01 23.78 4.46
C ALA A 64 24.61 22.47 3.75
N LEU A 65 24.37 22.51 2.44
CA LEU A 65 24.08 21.32 1.65
C LEU A 65 25.27 20.37 1.55
N SER A 66 26.49 20.88 1.35
CA SER A 66 27.70 20.04 1.31
C SER A 66 27.96 19.35 2.66
N ALA A 67 27.81 20.08 3.78
CA ALA A 67 27.94 19.51 5.11
C ALA A 67 26.91 18.39 5.37
N ARG A 68 25.66 18.58 4.93
CA ARG A 68 24.62 17.54 5.00
C ARG A 68 24.98 16.32 4.16
N ALA A 69 25.51 16.52 2.95
CA ALA A 69 25.93 15.42 2.08
C ALA A 69 27.08 14.61 2.70
N GLU A 70 28.06 15.28 3.33
CA GLU A 70 29.14 14.63 4.05
C GLU A 70 28.64 13.85 5.26
N ALA A 71 27.70 14.40 6.03
CA ALA A 71 27.08 13.71 7.15
C ALA A 71 26.33 12.44 6.72
N ILE A 72 25.56 12.51 5.63
CA ILE A 72 24.88 11.33 5.05
C ILE A 72 25.92 10.31 4.59
N LYS A 73 26.98 10.74 3.90
CA LYS A 73 28.06 9.86 3.45
C LYS A 73 28.77 9.20 4.63
N ALA A 74 28.99 9.91 5.74
CA ALA A 74 29.59 9.38 6.95
C ALA A 74 28.68 8.35 7.64
N LEU A 75 27.36 8.56 7.66
CA LEU A 75 26.39 7.58 8.18
C LEU A 75 26.35 6.31 7.34
N VAL A 76 26.40 6.44 6.01
CA VAL A 76 26.36 5.31 5.07
C VAL A 76 27.65 4.49 5.09
N LYS A 77 28.79 5.09 5.47
CA LYS A 77 30.04 4.33 5.65
C LYS A 77 29.87 3.34 6.82
N PRO A 78 30.00 2.02 6.59
CA PRO A 78 29.83 1.05 7.67
C PRO A 78 30.94 1.22 8.69
N LYS A 79 30.58 1.62 9.91
CA LYS A 79 31.46 1.52 11.07
C LYS A 79 31.65 0.03 11.34
N VAL A 80 32.85 -0.49 11.10
CA VAL A 80 33.23 -1.90 11.33
C VAL A 80 33.27 -2.16 12.83
N VAL A 81 32.11 -2.12 13.48
CA VAL A 81 31.94 -2.62 14.84
C VAL A 81 31.68 -4.12 14.68
N LYS A 82 32.63 -4.94 15.12
CA LYS A 82 32.45 -6.39 15.22
C LYS A 82 31.28 -6.67 16.16
N SER A 83 30.08 -6.80 15.61
CA SER A 83 28.91 -7.24 16.36
C SER A 83 29.14 -8.68 16.81
N LYS A 84 29.26 -8.90 18.12
CA LYS A 84 29.22 -10.25 18.71
C LYS A 84 27.76 -10.72 18.68
N VAL A 85 27.33 -11.27 17.54
CA VAL A 85 25.95 -11.70 17.35
C VAL A 85 25.72 -13.02 18.11
N PRO A 86 24.69 -13.14 18.97
CA PRO A 86 24.31 -14.43 19.56
C PRO A 86 23.84 -15.40 18.47
N LYS A 87 24.07 -16.70 18.66
CA LYS A 87 23.71 -17.76 17.70
C LYS A 87 22.20 -17.73 17.43
N GLY A 88 21.81 -17.23 16.26
CA GLY A 88 20.42 -17.06 15.84
C GLY A 88 19.67 -18.38 15.60
N PRO A 89 18.37 -18.31 15.29
CA PRO A 89 17.52 -19.49 15.10
C PRO A 89 18.07 -20.39 13.98
N THR A 90 17.90 -21.70 14.15
CA THR A 90 18.42 -22.67 13.18
C THR A 90 17.79 -22.45 11.80
N ARG A 91 18.56 -22.71 10.73
CA ARG A 91 18.13 -22.48 9.33
C ARG A 91 16.79 -23.14 9.00
N LYS A 92 16.47 -24.27 9.64
CA LYS A 92 15.19 -24.99 9.50
C LYS A 92 14.01 -24.15 9.97
N LEU A 93 14.12 -23.48 11.12
CA LEU A 93 13.07 -22.63 11.69
C LEU A 93 12.83 -21.37 10.84
N ILE A 94 13.90 -20.74 10.34
CA ILE A 94 13.79 -19.58 9.43
C ILE A 94 13.11 -19.97 8.11
N ARG A 95 13.41 -21.17 7.58
CA ARG A 95 12.77 -21.65 6.35
C ARG A 95 11.28 -21.91 6.54
N LEU A 96 10.89 -22.53 7.65
CA LEU A 96 9.47 -22.82 7.95
C LEU A 96 8.67 -21.53 8.14
N THR A 97 9.23 -20.54 8.84
CA THR A 97 8.57 -19.24 9.02
C THR A 97 8.40 -18.50 7.69
N LEU A 98 9.39 -18.54 6.80
CA LEU A 98 9.29 -17.97 5.45
C LEU A 98 8.20 -18.67 4.60
N ILE A 99 8.07 -20.00 4.71
CA ILE A 99 7.05 -20.78 4.00
C ILE A 99 5.64 -20.50 4.55
N ALA A 100 5.51 -20.34 5.87
CA ALA A 100 4.23 -20.02 6.52
C ALA A 100 3.79 -18.57 6.28
N HIS A 101 4.72 -17.66 5.97
CA HIS A 101 4.42 -16.24 5.82
C HIS A 101 3.41 -15.98 4.69
N PRO A 102 2.30 -15.24 4.92
CA PRO A 102 1.17 -15.16 3.99
C PRO A 102 1.54 -14.54 2.64
N LYS A 103 2.34 -13.47 2.64
CA LYS A 103 2.80 -12.78 1.42
C LYS A 103 4.03 -13.46 0.79
N LEU A 104 5.14 -13.52 1.52
CA LEU A 104 6.44 -14.02 1.04
C LEU A 104 6.44 -15.52 0.69
N GLY A 105 5.69 -16.34 1.42
CA GLY A 105 5.63 -17.79 1.20
C GLY A 105 4.65 -18.23 0.11
N LYS A 106 3.86 -17.33 -0.47
CA LYS A 106 2.77 -17.68 -1.41
C LYS A 106 3.27 -18.44 -2.64
N GLN A 107 4.37 -17.97 -3.25
CA GLN A 107 4.96 -18.60 -4.43
C GLN A 107 5.61 -19.95 -4.10
N ILE A 108 6.20 -20.08 -2.90
CA ILE A 108 6.81 -21.33 -2.44
C ILE A 108 5.72 -22.38 -2.18
N ARG A 109 4.64 -22.02 -1.49
CA ARG A 109 3.52 -22.93 -1.22
C ARG A 109 2.84 -23.38 -2.53
N SER A 110 2.67 -22.49 -3.50
CA SER A 110 2.09 -22.85 -4.79
C SER A 110 3.00 -23.77 -5.62
N TYR A 111 4.33 -23.54 -5.59
CA TYR A 111 5.30 -24.45 -6.21
C TYR A 111 5.27 -25.84 -5.58
N MET A 112 5.27 -25.93 -4.25
CA MET A 112 5.18 -27.21 -3.53
C MET A 112 3.87 -27.95 -3.84
N ALA A 113 2.74 -27.22 -3.93
CA ALA A 113 1.45 -27.80 -4.30
C ALA A 113 1.40 -28.31 -5.75
N ARG A 114 2.16 -27.69 -6.67
CA ARG A 114 2.31 -28.18 -8.05
C ARG A 114 3.20 -29.40 -8.11
N GLY A 115 4.36 -29.39 -7.44
CA GLY A 115 5.27 -30.54 -7.39
C GLY A 115 4.62 -31.80 -6.82
N ARG A 116 3.78 -31.66 -5.78
CA ARG A 116 2.98 -32.78 -5.25
C ARG A 116 1.92 -33.30 -6.23
N ARG A 117 1.29 -32.42 -7.01
CA ARG A 117 0.29 -32.83 -8.03
C ARG A 117 0.92 -33.45 -9.28
N LEU A 118 2.17 -33.10 -9.59
CA LEU A 118 2.92 -33.57 -10.77
C LEU A 118 3.73 -34.85 -10.53
N GLN A 119 3.60 -35.48 -9.36
CA GLN A 119 4.27 -36.75 -9.06
C GLN A 119 3.62 -37.89 -9.86
N LYS A 120 3.98 -38.00 -11.15
CA LYS A 120 3.59 -39.10 -12.03
C LYS A 120 4.39 -40.35 -11.63
N THR A 121 3.69 -41.45 -11.35
CA THR A 121 4.27 -42.79 -11.20
C THR A 121 5.01 -43.18 -12.48
N LYS A 122 6.31 -43.47 -12.39
CA LYS A 122 7.03 -44.14 -13.48
C LYS A 122 6.52 -45.60 -13.54
N PRO A 123 6.00 -46.12 -14.68
CA PRO A 123 5.51 -47.50 -14.74
C PRO A 123 6.70 -48.48 -14.78
N LYS A 124 6.69 -49.46 -13.88
CA LYS A 124 7.60 -50.62 -13.90
C LYS A 124 6.79 -51.84 -14.36
N VAL A 125 7.32 -52.52 -15.36
CA VAL A 125 6.73 -53.62 -16.15
C VAL A 125 6.49 -54.87 -15.27
N GLN A 126 5.45 -55.61 -15.66
CA GLN A 126 4.75 -56.73 -15.00
C GLN A 126 5.60 -57.98 -14.71
N ALA A 127 5.25 -58.72 -13.65
CA ALA A 127 5.47 -60.16 -13.53
C ALA A 127 4.33 -60.82 -12.73
N LYS A 128 3.91 -62.00 -13.18
CA LYS A 128 2.62 -62.69 -13.04
C LYS A 128 2.84 -64.08 -12.42
N ALA A 129 1.91 -64.57 -11.58
CA ALA A 129 1.65 -65.98 -11.24
C ALA A 129 0.34 -66.04 -10.41
N GLU A 130 -0.83 -66.49 -10.92
CA GLU A 130 -1.37 -67.88 -10.98
C GLU A 130 -1.87 -68.39 -9.59
N ALA A 131 -3.04 -69.04 -9.39
CA ALA A 131 -3.90 -69.88 -10.23
C ALA A 131 -5.36 -70.06 -9.65
N SER A 132 -6.31 -70.46 -10.53
CA SER A 132 -7.50 -71.37 -10.43
C SER A 132 -8.44 -71.37 -9.19
N ALA A 133 -9.78 -71.60 -9.25
CA ALA A 133 -10.61 -72.47 -10.09
C ALA A 133 -12.15 -72.18 -9.99
N ALA A 134 -12.90 -72.54 -11.05
CA ALA A 134 -14.28 -73.13 -11.14
C ALA A 134 -15.51 -72.44 -10.45
N ALA A 135 -16.76 -72.39 -10.94
CA ALA A 135 -17.48 -72.90 -12.13
C ALA A 135 -18.85 -72.18 -12.33
N GLN A 136 -19.50 -72.44 -13.47
CA GLN A 136 -20.64 -71.80 -14.21
C GLN A 136 -22.06 -71.86 -13.54
N ALA A 137 -22.90 -70.81 -13.60
CA ALA A 137 -23.97 -70.37 -14.58
C ALA A 137 -25.39 -70.97 -14.30
N PRO A 138 -26.57 -70.36 -14.64
CA PRO A 138 -26.93 -69.93 -16.01
C PRO A 138 -27.87 -68.69 -16.20
N ASN A 139 -27.92 -68.21 -17.46
CA ASN A 139 -29.00 -67.61 -18.28
C ASN A 139 -30.04 -66.65 -17.66
N GLY A 140 -30.41 -65.50 -18.24
CA GLY A 140 -30.11 -64.84 -19.52
C GLY A 140 -31.05 -63.62 -19.67
N ALA A 141 -30.68 -62.62 -20.47
CA ALA A 141 -31.61 -61.59 -20.94
C ALA A 141 -31.09 -60.98 -22.26
N GLN A 142 -31.83 -61.20 -23.34
CA GLN A 142 -31.78 -60.37 -24.55
C GLN A 142 -32.94 -59.38 -24.49
N ALA A 143 -32.70 -58.11 -24.79
CA ALA A 143 -33.47 -57.38 -25.80
C ALA A 143 -32.82 -56.01 -26.12
N PRO A 144 -32.81 -55.59 -27.39
CA PRO A 144 -32.15 -54.37 -27.88
C PRO A 144 -33.16 -53.25 -28.19
N VAL A 145 -32.68 -52.06 -28.56
CA VAL A 145 -33.51 -51.07 -29.26
C VAL A 145 -32.78 -50.61 -30.53
N LYS A 146 -33.40 -50.92 -31.68
CA LYS A 146 -33.09 -50.49 -33.07
C LYS A 146 -33.50 -49.01 -33.25
N ALA A 147 -32.71 -48.18 -33.93
CA ALA A 147 -32.82 -47.79 -35.36
C ALA A 147 -34.08 -46.93 -35.67
N PRO A 148 -34.15 -46.12 -36.74
CA PRO A 148 -33.66 -46.36 -38.09
C PRO A 148 -32.20 -46.02 -38.36
#